data_AF-A0A2T1E0I6-F1
#
_entry.id   AF-A0A2T1E0I6-F1
#
_cell.length_a   1.000
_cell.length_b   1.000
_cell.length_c   1.000
_cell.angle_alpha   90.00
_cell.angle_beta   90.00
_cell.angle_gamma   90.00
#
_symmetry.space_group_name_H-M   'P 1'
#
loop_
_entity.id
_entity.type
_entity.pdbx_description
1 polymer ?
#
loop_
_entity_poly.entity_id
_entity_poly.type
_entity_poly.pdbx_seq_one_letter_code
_entity_poly.pdbx_strand_id
1 'polypeptide(L)'
;MKRVRWLSGLFLAGMLCVMLGTVGAQVAQAQRPIHILDLQCIFTNGNTNFLRRQPTDISIGRQLHTSIMRVQQLGLTCRLPGGRASLRLEYGVADQDQISPPKIEVYVDGNQVASQVGKPGRINTMLVDVSNGRSLSLDISCSTEKNCNNRYYHFFKFNVEPGASSPGSR
;
A
#
# COMPACT_ATOMS: atom_id res chain seq x y z
N MET A 1 80.08 -12.53 7.03
CA MET A 1 78.92 -12.95 7.86
C MET A 1 77.91 -11.80 7.91
N LYS A 2 76.68 -12.09 7.46
CA LYS A 2 75.35 -11.59 7.87
C LYS A 2 75.11 -10.15 8.39
N ARG A 3 74.15 -9.49 7.71
CA ARG A 3 73.02 -8.64 8.18
C ARG A 3 73.43 -7.24 8.70
N VAL A 4 72.77 -6.13 8.36
CA VAL A 4 71.34 -5.82 8.56
C VAL A 4 70.85 -4.85 7.47
N ARG A 5 69.59 -5.05 7.07
CA ARG A 5 68.88 -4.44 5.95
C ARG A 5 67.75 -3.59 6.52
N TRP A 6 67.59 -2.38 5.98
CA TRP A 6 66.34 -1.64 5.77
C TRP A 6 65.43 -1.32 6.97
N LEU A 7 65.44 -0.05 7.38
CA LEU A 7 64.36 0.59 8.14
C LEU A 7 64.17 2.03 7.62
N SER A 8 63.55 2.18 6.46
CA SER A 8 63.09 3.50 5.97
C SER A 8 61.96 3.29 4.97
N GLY A 9 60.72 3.16 5.45
CA GLY A 9 59.58 2.99 4.54
C GLY A 9 58.27 2.61 5.23
N LEU A 10 57.86 3.36 6.26
CA LEU A 10 56.56 3.16 6.93
C LEU A 10 55.84 4.48 7.26
N PHE A 11 55.90 5.49 6.37
CA PHE A 11 55.23 6.78 6.63
C PHE A 11 54.38 7.35 5.48
N LEU A 12 53.89 6.54 4.54
CA LEU A 12 53.10 7.05 3.41
C LEU A 12 51.73 6.38 3.17
N ALA A 13 51.28 5.48 4.04
CA ALA A 13 50.00 4.77 3.86
C ALA A 13 48.86 5.25 4.78
N GLY A 14 49.06 6.29 5.59
CA GLY A 14 48.07 6.73 6.60
C GLY A 14 47.07 7.81 6.15
N MET A 15 47.32 8.53 5.04
CA MET A 15 46.52 9.70 4.67
C MET A 15 45.41 9.43 3.63
N LEU A 16 45.32 8.25 3.02
CA LEU A 16 44.29 7.99 1.99
C LEU A 16 42.95 7.48 2.53
N CYS A 17 42.85 7.09 3.81
CA CYS A 17 41.62 6.47 4.34
C CYS A 17 40.55 7.48 4.81
N VAL A 18 40.80 8.80 4.77
CA VAL A 18 39.87 9.80 5.33
C VAL A 18 38.97 10.46 4.26
N MET A 19 39.27 10.30 2.96
CA MET A 19 38.49 10.96 1.89
C MET A 19 37.28 10.17 1.38
N LEU A 20 37.03 8.95 1.89
CA LEU A 20 35.86 8.14 1.50
C LEU A 20 34.66 8.29 2.46
N GLY A 21 34.78 9.12 3.51
CA GLY A 21 33.75 9.24 4.56
C GLY A 21 32.56 10.16 4.25
N THR A 22 32.54 10.88 3.13
CA THR A 22 31.49 11.88 2.84
C THR A 22 30.64 11.58 1.61
N VAL A 23 30.69 10.37 1.04
CA VAL A 23 29.58 9.90 0.22
C VAL A 23 28.44 9.54 1.18
N GLY A 24 27.83 10.59 1.73
CA GLY A 24 26.62 10.49 2.53
C GLY A 24 25.63 9.72 1.68
N ALA A 25 25.37 8.49 2.09
CA ALA A 25 24.22 7.75 1.63
C ALA A 25 23.01 8.66 1.85
N GLN A 26 22.57 9.35 0.81
CA GLN A 26 21.21 9.86 0.75
C GLN A 26 20.36 8.60 0.71
N VAL A 27 20.08 8.05 1.90
CA VAL A 27 19.11 6.99 2.06
C VAL A 27 17.81 7.63 1.61
N ALA A 28 17.37 7.31 0.38
CA ALA A 28 16.05 7.67 -0.09
C ALA A 28 15.08 7.18 0.97
N GLN A 29 14.48 8.11 1.74
CA GLN A 29 13.46 7.73 2.69
C GLN A 29 12.29 7.19 1.86
N ALA A 30 12.13 5.86 1.86
CA ALA A 30 10.94 5.24 1.34
C ALA A 30 9.75 5.85 2.09
N GLN A 31 8.91 6.59 1.37
CA GLN A 31 7.71 7.18 1.95
C GLN A 31 6.82 6.05 2.45
N ARG A 32 6.33 6.19 3.70
CA ARG A 32 5.52 5.14 4.33
C ARG A 32 4.17 5.05 3.62
N PRO A 33 3.61 3.84 3.46
CA PRO A 33 2.23 3.68 3.01
C PRO A 33 1.26 4.48 3.89
N ILE A 34 0.33 5.18 3.26
CA ILE A 34 -0.71 5.96 3.92
C ILE A 34 -2.00 5.14 3.86
N HIS A 35 -2.59 4.82 5.01
CA HIS A 35 -3.90 4.17 5.00
C HIS A 35 -4.92 5.13 4.39
N ILE A 36 -5.78 4.66 3.47
CA ILE A 36 -6.68 5.54 2.69
C ILE A 36 -7.53 6.40 3.62
N LEU A 37 -8.01 5.83 4.71
CA LEU A 37 -8.84 6.51 5.69
C LEU A 37 -8.11 7.53 6.58
N ASP A 38 -6.78 7.65 6.44
CA ASP A 38 -5.99 8.72 7.07
C ASP A 38 -5.79 9.91 6.11
N LEU A 39 -6.25 9.78 4.86
CA LEU A 39 -6.42 10.90 3.93
C LEU A 39 -7.70 11.68 4.26
N GLN A 40 -7.81 12.87 3.68
CA GLN A 40 -9.06 13.63 3.73
C GLN A 40 -10.08 13.01 2.78
N CYS A 41 -11.05 12.28 3.33
CA CYS A 41 -12.06 11.53 2.56
C CYS A 41 -13.49 11.97 2.87
N ILE A 42 -14.37 11.84 1.87
CA ILE A 42 -15.82 12.01 1.97
C ILE A 42 -16.48 10.72 1.48
N PHE A 43 -17.45 10.21 2.23
CA PHE A 43 -18.26 9.06 1.80
C PHE A 43 -19.27 9.51 0.73
N THR A 44 -19.28 8.83 -0.41
CA THR A 44 -20.19 9.10 -1.54
C THR A 44 -21.38 8.14 -1.54
N ASN A 45 -21.22 6.95 -0.96
CA ASN A 45 -22.28 5.97 -0.74
C ASN A 45 -21.98 5.16 0.53
N GLY A 46 -23.04 4.75 1.24
CA GLY A 46 -22.94 4.05 2.51
C GLY A 46 -22.72 5.00 3.69
N ASN A 47 -22.39 4.42 4.84
CA ASN A 47 -22.15 5.12 6.10
C ASN A 47 -20.81 4.66 6.71
N THR A 48 -20.18 5.50 7.53
CA THR A 48 -19.08 5.16 8.44
C THR A 48 -19.26 3.83 9.18
N ASN A 49 -20.49 3.46 9.57
CA ASN A 49 -20.79 2.17 10.23
C ASN A 49 -20.52 0.93 9.35
N PHE A 50 -20.43 1.10 8.04
CA PHE A 50 -20.14 0.03 7.09
C PHE A 50 -18.65 -0.30 7.04
N LEU A 51 -17.82 0.51 7.71
CA LEU A 51 -16.39 0.31 7.83
C LEU A 51 -16.02 0.13 9.30
N ARG A 52 -15.28 -0.93 9.63
CA ARG A 52 -14.77 -1.13 10.98
C ARG A 52 -13.30 -1.53 10.94
N ARG A 53 -12.43 -0.66 11.46
CA ARG A 53 -11.00 -0.95 11.66
C ARG A 53 -10.83 -1.78 12.93
N GLN A 54 -11.07 -3.07 12.82
CA GLN A 54 -10.85 -4.00 13.92
C GLN A 54 -10.14 -5.24 13.37
N PRO A 55 -8.91 -5.52 13.84
CA PRO A 55 -8.23 -6.75 13.49
C PRO A 55 -9.11 -7.97 13.78
N THR A 56 -9.32 -8.81 12.78
CA THR A 56 -10.15 -10.01 12.91
C THR A 56 -9.51 -11.15 12.14
N ASP A 57 -9.28 -12.27 12.83
CA ASP A 57 -8.78 -13.50 12.23
C ASP A 57 -9.92 -14.21 11.50
N ILE A 58 -9.66 -14.59 10.25
CA ILE A 58 -10.61 -15.28 9.38
C ILE A 58 -9.90 -16.34 8.55
N SER A 59 -10.65 -17.33 8.07
CA SER A 59 -10.16 -18.30 7.08
C SER A 59 -10.48 -17.83 5.67
N ILE A 60 -9.50 -17.86 4.77
CA ILE A 60 -9.70 -17.70 3.32
C ILE A 60 -8.90 -18.77 2.60
N GLY A 61 -9.53 -19.55 1.74
CA GLY A 61 -8.85 -20.62 1.01
C GLY A 61 -8.25 -21.67 1.94
N ARG A 62 -8.88 -21.91 3.11
CA ARG A 62 -8.40 -22.81 4.18
C ARG A 62 -7.09 -22.33 4.85
N GLN A 63 -6.78 -21.05 4.79
CA GLN A 63 -5.64 -20.43 5.48
C GLN A 63 -6.11 -19.35 6.44
N LEU A 64 -5.47 -19.26 7.61
CA LEU A 64 -5.76 -18.23 8.60
C LEU A 64 -5.09 -16.90 8.19
N HIS A 65 -5.87 -15.83 8.19
CA HIS A 65 -5.39 -14.48 7.93
C HIS A 65 -5.97 -13.49 8.93
N THR A 66 -5.18 -12.49 9.34
CA THR A 66 -5.64 -11.37 10.16
C THR A 66 -6.02 -10.21 9.25
N SER A 67 -7.33 -9.99 9.07
CA SER A 67 -7.83 -8.79 8.40
C SER A 67 -7.62 -7.56 9.28
N ILE A 68 -7.27 -6.40 8.70
CA ILE A 68 -7.09 -5.14 9.44
C ILE A 68 -8.39 -4.33 9.52
N MET A 69 -9.31 -4.62 8.61
CA MET A 69 -10.53 -3.84 8.44
C MET A 69 -11.59 -4.69 7.74
N ARG A 70 -12.85 -4.44 8.08
CA ARG A 70 -14.00 -5.05 7.42
C ARG A 70 -14.92 -3.95 6.87
N VAL A 71 -15.46 -4.16 5.68
CA VAL A 71 -16.13 -3.15 4.86
C VAL A 71 -17.35 -3.75 4.15
N GLN A 72 -18.52 -3.13 4.26
CA GLN A 72 -19.67 -3.47 3.39
C GLN A 72 -19.60 -2.70 2.06
N GLN A 73 -20.67 -2.68 1.29
CA GLN A 73 -20.76 -1.82 0.11
C GLN A 73 -20.62 -0.36 0.53
N LEU A 74 -19.65 0.35 -0.04
CA LEU A 74 -19.44 1.78 0.23
C LEU A 74 -18.74 2.45 -0.95
N GLY A 75 -18.95 3.76 -1.05
CA GLY A 75 -18.21 4.65 -1.92
C GLY A 75 -17.47 5.69 -1.07
N LEU A 76 -16.22 5.96 -1.39
CA LEU A 76 -15.44 7.02 -0.74
C LEU A 76 -14.55 7.74 -1.75
N THR A 77 -14.45 9.06 -1.58
CA THR A 77 -13.56 9.91 -2.37
C THR A 77 -12.59 10.62 -1.45
N CYS A 78 -11.29 10.44 -1.68
CA CYS A 78 -10.21 11.04 -0.91
C CYS A 78 -9.38 12.01 -1.73
N ARG A 79 -8.89 13.05 -1.07
CA ARG A 79 -7.83 13.90 -1.62
C ARG A 79 -6.50 13.15 -1.61
N LEU A 80 -5.85 13.05 -2.77
CA LEU A 80 -4.52 12.48 -2.89
C LEU A 80 -3.45 13.49 -2.46
N PRO A 81 -2.30 13.03 -1.92
CA PRO A 81 -1.20 13.90 -1.51
C PRO A 81 -0.45 14.52 -2.71
N GLY A 82 -0.75 14.11 -3.94
CA GLY A 82 -0.03 14.48 -5.16
C GLY A 82 1.30 13.72 -5.32
N GLY A 83 1.95 13.92 -6.47
CA GLY A 83 3.21 13.24 -6.81
C GLY A 83 3.00 11.79 -7.28
N ARG A 84 4.09 11.02 -7.29
CA ARG A 84 4.05 9.59 -7.63
C ARG A 84 3.38 8.80 -6.52
N ALA A 85 2.43 7.94 -6.84
CA ALA A 85 1.76 7.10 -5.86
C ALA A 85 1.05 5.91 -6.52
N SER A 86 0.94 4.80 -5.80
CA SER A 86 0.14 3.65 -6.19
C SER A 86 -0.88 3.28 -5.11
N LEU A 87 -2.11 3.00 -5.51
CA LEU A 87 -3.10 2.38 -4.64
C LEU A 87 -2.80 0.88 -4.52
N ARG A 88 -2.78 0.37 -3.29
CA ARG A 88 -2.71 -1.07 -3.01
C ARG A 88 -3.86 -1.52 -2.13
N LEU A 89 -4.67 -2.42 -2.68
CA LEU A 89 -5.73 -3.12 -1.98
C LEU A 89 -5.41 -4.60 -1.92
N GLU A 90 -5.59 -5.20 -0.75
CA GLU A 90 -5.63 -6.65 -0.58
C GLU A 90 -6.91 -6.99 0.18
N TYR A 91 -7.75 -7.84 -0.40
CA TYR A 91 -9.10 -8.08 0.11
C TYR A 91 -9.59 -9.49 -0.20
N GLY A 92 -10.57 -9.93 0.58
CA GLY A 92 -11.17 -11.24 0.40
C GLY A 92 -12.47 -11.42 1.16
N VAL A 93 -13.02 -12.62 0.99
CA VAL A 93 -14.26 -13.09 1.62
C VAL A 93 -13.89 -14.30 2.47
N ALA A 94 -14.36 -14.33 3.72
CA ALA A 94 -14.12 -15.47 4.61
C ALA A 94 -14.80 -16.73 4.07
N ASP A 95 -14.18 -17.89 4.25
CA ASP A 95 -14.66 -19.18 3.73
C ASP A 95 -16.09 -19.54 4.20
N GLN A 96 -16.47 -19.05 5.39
CA GLN A 96 -17.80 -19.28 5.98
C GLN A 96 -18.88 -18.35 5.43
N ASP A 97 -18.51 -17.26 4.75
CA ASP A 97 -19.46 -16.29 4.22
C ASP A 97 -19.85 -16.66 2.79
N GLN A 98 -21.13 -16.99 2.58
CA GLN A 98 -21.69 -17.28 1.26
C GLN A 98 -22.17 -15.99 0.56
N ILE A 99 -21.26 -15.05 0.32
CA ILE A 99 -21.59 -13.72 -0.20
C ILE A 99 -21.05 -13.51 -1.62
N SER A 100 -21.65 -12.56 -2.35
CA SER A 100 -21.13 -12.14 -3.64
C SER A 100 -19.69 -11.61 -3.46
N PRO A 101 -18.72 -11.97 -4.31
CA PRO A 101 -17.40 -11.34 -4.28
C PRO A 101 -17.52 -9.83 -4.52
N PRO A 102 -16.66 -9.02 -3.90
CA PRO A 102 -16.69 -7.58 -4.10
C PRO A 102 -16.25 -7.22 -5.52
N LYS A 103 -16.97 -6.27 -6.13
CA LYS A 103 -16.50 -5.50 -7.29
C LYS A 103 -15.95 -4.19 -6.76
N ILE A 104 -14.68 -3.91 -7.07
CA ILE A 104 -14.01 -2.66 -6.69
C ILE A 104 -13.72 -1.86 -7.95
N GLU A 105 -14.18 -0.63 -7.97
CA GLU A 105 -13.95 0.33 -9.05
C GLU A 105 -13.14 1.50 -8.51
N VAL A 106 -12.12 1.89 -9.27
CA VAL A 106 -11.16 2.92 -8.88
C VAL A 106 -11.23 4.04 -9.90
N TYR A 107 -11.39 5.25 -9.40
CA TYR A 107 -11.40 6.46 -10.22
C TYR A 107 -10.32 7.43 -9.74
N VAL A 108 -9.63 8.05 -10.69
CA VAL A 108 -8.69 9.15 -10.43
C VAL A 108 -9.20 10.38 -11.15
N ASP A 109 -9.40 11.47 -10.41
CA ASP A 109 -9.96 12.72 -10.93
C ASP A 109 -11.27 12.53 -11.73
N GLY A 110 -12.10 11.57 -11.31
CA GLY A 110 -13.38 11.23 -11.92
C GLY A 110 -13.32 10.23 -13.08
N ASN A 111 -12.13 9.85 -13.56
CA ASN A 111 -11.97 8.87 -14.62
C ASN A 111 -11.76 7.48 -14.04
N GLN A 112 -12.50 6.48 -14.52
CA GLN A 112 -12.29 5.09 -14.10
C GLN A 112 -10.96 4.59 -14.64
N VAL A 113 -10.03 4.25 -13.74
CA VAL A 113 -8.70 3.76 -14.09
C VAL A 113 -8.55 2.26 -13.87
N ALA A 114 -9.41 1.65 -13.05
CA ALA A 114 -9.42 0.20 -12.85
C ALA A 114 -10.78 -0.31 -12.36
N SER A 115 -11.05 -1.58 -12.64
CA SER A 115 -12.21 -2.33 -12.17
C SER A 115 -11.80 -3.77 -11.92
N GLN A 116 -12.12 -4.32 -10.75
CA GLN A 116 -11.78 -5.69 -10.42
C GLN A 116 -12.90 -6.38 -9.64
N VAL A 117 -13.34 -7.52 -10.14
CA VAL A 117 -14.18 -8.46 -9.40
C VAL A 117 -13.29 -9.43 -8.64
N GLY A 118 -13.45 -9.49 -7.32
CA GLY A 118 -12.76 -10.44 -6.47
C GLY A 118 -13.16 -11.88 -6.79
N LYS A 119 -12.29 -12.84 -6.44
CA LYS A 119 -12.61 -14.27 -6.49
C LYS A 119 -12.67 -14.85 -5.08
N PRO A 120 -13.61 -15.79 -4.81
CA PRO A 120 -13.71 -16.46 -3.53
C PRO A 120 -12.51 -17.39 -3.28
N GLY A 121 -12.28 -17.74 -2.01
CA GLY A 121 -11.26 -18.72 -1.61
C GLY A 121 -9.80 -18.27 -1.78
N ARG A 122 -9.55 -16.97 -1.99
CA ARG A 122 -8.21 -16.39 -2.05
C ARG A 122 -8.19 -14.93 -1.67
N ILE A 123 -7.01 -14.44 -1.30
CA ILE A 123 -6.72 -13.00 -1.24
C ILE A 123 -6.66 -12.45 -2.67
N ASN A 124 -7.38 -11.37 -2.91
CA ASN A 124 -7.33 -10.61 -4.15
C ASN A 124 -6.46 -9.39 -3.93
N THR A 125 -5.57 -9.11 -4.87
CA THR A 125 -4.70 -7.93 -4.86
C THR A 125 -5.08 -7.04 -6.02
N MET A 126 -5.15 -5.73 -5.76
CA MET A 126 -5.34 -4.68 -6.75
C MET A 126 -4.24 -3.64 -6.57
N LEU A 127 -3.48 -3.40 -7.63
CA LEU A 127 -2.43 -2.38 -7.68
C LEU A 127 -2.78 -1.42 -8.81
N VAL A 128 -2.91 -0.13 -8.50
CA VAL A 128 -3.33 0.89 -9.47
C VAL A 128 -2.39 2.08 -9.35
N ASP A 129 -1.84 2.55 -10.48
CA ASP A 129 -1.13 3.82 -10.50
C ASP A 129 -2.11 4.97 -10.31
N VAL A 130 -1.91 5.77 -9.27
CA VAL A 130 -2.71 6.95 -8.95
C VAL A 130 -1.85 8.22 -8.96
N SER A 131 -0.68 8.13 -9.58
CA SER A 131 0.29 9.22 -9.66
C SER A 131 -0.32 10.45 -10.31
N ASN A 132 0.06 11.62 -9.79
CA ASN A 132 -0.37 12.94 -10.25
C ASN A 132 -1.89 13.20 -10.16
N GLY A 133 -2.67 12.27 -9.59
CA GLY A 133 -4.07 12.49 -9.28
C GLY A 133 -4.26 13.47 -8.11
N ARG A 134 -5.36 14.22 -8.14
CA ARG A 134 -5.79 15.11 -7.05
C ARG A 134 -6.83 14.44 -6.16
N SER A 135 -7.63 13.56 -6.75
CA SER A 135 -8.74 12.85 -6.12
C SER A 135 -8.71 11.37 -6.47
N LEU A 136 -8.94 10.52 -5.49
CA LEU A 136 -9.11 9.09 -5.61
C LEU A 136 -10.51 8.70 -5.13
N SER A 137 -11.32 8.09 -5.99
CA SER A 137 -12.60 7.48 -5.60
C SER A 137 -12.48 5.96 -5.62
N LEU A 138 -13.06 5.32 -4.62
CA LEU A 138 -13.21 3.87 -4.53
C LEU A 138 -14.69 3.53 -4.34
N ASP A 139 -15.22 2.73 -5.25
CA ASP A 139 -16.56 2.15 -5.11
C ASP A 139 -16.43 0.64 -4.91
N ILE A 140 -16.90 0.19 -3.74
CA ILE A 140 -16.94 -1.21 -3.34
C ILE A 140 -18.39 -1.65 -3.38
N SER A 141 -18.72 -2.57 -4.27
CA SER A 141 -20.07 -3.08 -4.49
C SER A 141 -20.07 -4.60 -4.58
N CYS A 142 -21.25 -5.21 -4.67
CA CYS A 142 -21.34 -6.64 -4.99
C CYS A 142 -21.14 -6.83 -6.49
N SER A 143 -20.44 -7.91 -6.87
CA SER A 143 -20.31 -8.28 -8.28
C SER A 143 -21.61 -8.87 -8.88
N THR A 144 -22.51 -9.37 -8.03
CA THR A 144 -23.80 -9.95 -8.42
C THR A 144 -24.89 -9.58 -7.42
N GLU A 145 -26.15 -9.47 -7.86
CA GLU A 145 -27.30 -9.25 -6.96
C GLU A 145 -27.49 -10.42 -5.96
N LYS A 146 -27.20 -11.65 -6.40
CA LYS A 146 -27.28 -12.83 -5.56
C LYS A 146 -26.33 -12.72 -4.36
N ASN A 147 -26.87 -12.90 -3.16
CA ASN A 147 -26.14 -12.82 -1.89
C ASN A 147 -25.42 -11.48 -1.68
N CYS A 148 -25.97 -10.40 -2.23
CA CYS A 148 -25.55 -9.02 -1.97
C CYS A 148 -26.19 -8.49 -0.68
N ASN A 149 -25.92 -9.16 0.44
CA ASN A 149 -26.53 -8.86 1.74
C ASN A 149 -25.51 -8.09 2.60
N ASN A 150 -25.95 -7.48 3.72
CA ASN A 150 -25.16 -6.70 4.69
C ASN A 150 -24.01 -7.48 5.36
N ARG A 151 -23.04 -7.92 4.57
CA ARG A 151 -21.90 -8.73 4.97
C ARG A 151 -20.64 -7.97 4.63
N TYR A 152 -19.60 -8.25 5.41
CA TYR A 152 -18.37 -7.49 5.33
C TYR A 152 -17.36 -8.22 4.44
N TYR A 153 -16.77 -7.48 3.52
CA TYR A 153 -15.52 -7.82 2.88
C TYR A 153 -14.36 -7.52 3.83
N HIS A 154 -13.34 -8.36 3.80
CA HIS A 154 -12.18 -8.21 4.66
C HIS A 154 -11.01 -7.65 3.88
N PHE A 155 -10.37 -6.62 4.42
CA PHE A 155 -9.20 -5.97 3.85
C PHE A 155 -7.97 -6.24 4.71
N PHE A 156 -6.84 -6.47 4.03
CA PHE A 156 -5.51 -6.76 4.58
C PHE A 156 -4.51 -5.64 4.24
N LYS A 157 -4.74 -4.97 3.11
CA LYS A 157 -4.10 -3.71 2.71
C LYS A 157 -5.18 -2.77 2.17
N PHE A 158 -5.12 -1.51 2.59
CA PHE A 158 -6.06 -0.47 2.17
C PHE A 158 -5.35 0.88 2.15
N ASN A 159 -4.28 0.97 1.34
CA ASN A 159 -3.29 2.04 1.43
C ASN A 159 -3.00 2.67 0.07
N VAL A 160 -2.58 3.94 0.10
CA VAL A 160 -1.83 4.60 -0.98
C VAL A 160 -0.36 4.51 -0.61
N GLU A 161 0.48 4.02 -1.52
CA GLU A 161 1.92 3.89 -1.40
C GLU A 161 2.56 5.03 -2.20
N PRO A 162 3.10 6.08 -1.55
CA PRO A 162 3.78 7.15 -2.26
C PRO A 162 5.07 6.64 -2.90
N GLY A 163 5.33 7.07 -4.13
CA GLY A 163 6.58 6.78 -4.83
C GLY A 163 7.74 7.53 -4.19
N ALA A 164 8.96 7.00 -4.34
CA ALA A 164 10.16 7.67 -3.87
C ALA A 164 10.23 9.10 -4.45
N SER A 165 10.24 10.10 -3.57
CA SER A 165 10.53 11.49 -3.93
C SER A 165 12.04 11.62 -4.03
N SER A 166 12.55 12.14 -5.16
CA SER A 166 13.97 12.44 -5.29
C SER A 166 14.34 13.54 -4.27
N PRO A 167 15.35 13.36 -3.41
CA PRO A 167 15.82 14.40 -2.52
C PRO A 167 16.58 15.45 -3.33
N GLY A 168 15.88 16.38 -3.99
CA GLY A 168 16.58 17.35 -4.83
C GLY A 168 15.80 18.42 -5.62
N SER A 169 14.54 18.72 -5.33
CA SER A 169 13.88 19.90 -5.92
C SER A 169 13.40 20.87 -4.84
N ARG A 170 14.31 21.71 -4.36
CA ARG A 170 13.98 23.02 -3.80
C ARG A 170 14.94 24.03 -4.39
#